data_AF-A0A165XJS8-F1
#
_entry.id   AF-A0A165XJS8-F1
#
_cell.length_a   1.000
_cell.length_b   1.000
_cell.length_c   1.000
_cell.angle_alpha   90.00
_cell.angle_beta   90.00
_cell.angle_gamma   90.00
#
_symmetry.space_group_name_H-M   'P 1'
#
loop_
_entity.id
_entity.type
_entity.pdbx_description
1 polymer ?
#
loop_
_entity_poly.entity_id
_entity_poly.type
_entity_poly.pdbx_seq_one_letter_code
_entity_poly.pdbx_strand_id
1 'polypeptide(L)'
;VANTLYSVPRSPFEKHSSAFAGKGLTRENPMVLEGVAAAHLDNLLSLLYPSEYGVYTATSVEEWTSILHLAVRWGFESIKNLSIERLSPIASDIDKIVLGRQYAIDEWLGDAYLAICSREECLSKEEGMRMEKEDIIEISAIR
;
A
#
# COMPACT_ATOMS: atom_id res chain seq x y z
N VAL A 1 -11.96 -17.16 -7.32
CA VAL A 1 -10.61 -17.00 -7.94
C VAL A 1 -10.82 -16.22 -9.23
N ALA A 2 -10.31 -15.00 -9.34
CA ALA A 2 -10.50 -14.18 -10.53
C ALA A 2 -9.78 -14.85 -11.72
N ASN A 3 -10.50 -15.17 -12.78
CA ASN A 3 -9.99 -15.84 -13.99
C ASN A 3 -9.65 -14.80 -15.07
N THR A 4 -8.92 -13.75 -14.68
CA THR A 4 -8.59 -12.63 -15.58
C THR A 4 -7.15 -12.75 -16.05
N LEU A 5 -6.96 -12.78 -17.37
CA LEU A 5 -5.63 -12.79 -17.98
C LEU A 5 -5.25 -11.38 -18.41
N TYR A 6 -4.14 -10.88 -17.87
CA TYR A 6 -3.59 -9.58 -18.21
C TYR A 6 -2.46 -9.73 -19.24
N SER A 7 -2.57 -9.00 -20.35
CA SER A 7 -1.52 -8.93 -21.36
C SER A 7 -0.93 -7.53 -21.37
N VAL A 8 0.21 -7.36 -20.71
CA VAL A 8 0.87 -6.06 -20.51
C VAL A 8 2.30 -6.08 -21.05
N PRO A 9 2.83 -4.94 -21.53
CA PRO A 9 4.25 -4.84 -21.90
C PRO A 9 5.17 -5.24 -20.75
N ARG A 10 6.22 -6.01 -21.04
CA ARG A 10 7.19 -6.45 -20.00
C ARG A 10 8.12 -5.36 -19.53
N SER A 11 8.50 -4.44 -20.43
CA SER A 11 9.53 -3.45 -20.17
C SER A 11 9.27 -2.64 -18.88
N PRO A 12 8.07 -2.12 -18.59
CA PRO A 12 7.84 -1.39 -17.34
C PRO A 12 7.99 -2.27 -16.09
N PHE A 13 7.50 -3.51 -16.14
CA PHE A 13 7.64 -4.44 -15.01
C PHE A 13 9.10 -4.81 -14.75
N GLU A 14 9.87 -5.14 -15.79
CA GLU A 14 11.28 -5.51 -15.65
C GLU A 14 12.17 -4.31 -15.28
N LYS A 15 11.83 -3.10 -15.76
CA LYS A 15 12.59 -1.87 -15.43
C LYS A 15 12.36 -1.41 -14.00
N HIS A 16 11.12 -1.49 -13.52
CA HIS A 16 10.74 -0.94 -12.22
C HIS A 16 10.66 -1.99 -11.11
N SER A 17 10.81 -3.28 -11.44
CA SER A 17 10.78 -4.38 -10.48
C SER A 17 11.69 -5.54 -10.88
N SER A 18 12.61 -5.90 -9.98
CA SER A 18 13.44 -7.10 -10.12
C SER A 18 12.65 -8.41 -9.94
N ALA A 19 11.46 -8.36 -9.34
CA ALA A 19 10.61 -9.53 -9.09
C ALA A 19 10.07 -10.16 -10.39
N PHE A 20 10.04 -9.39 -11.49
CA PHE A 20 9.59 -9.82 -12.81
C PHE A 20 10.73 -10.15 -13.78
N ALA A 21 11.98 -9.83 -13.42
CA ALA A 21 13.14 -10.12 -14.26
C ALA A 21 13.32 -11.64 -14.45
N GLY A 22 13.35 -12.10 -15.70
CA GLY A 22 13.56 -13.50 -16.05
C GLY A 22 12.37 -14.43 -15.76
N LYS A 23 11.20 -13.91 -15.41
CA LYS A 23 9.98 -14.72 -15.21
C LYS A 23 9.22 -14.95 -16.51
N GLY A 24 8.60 -16.14 -16.60
CA GLY A 24 7.68 -16.51 -17.69
C GLY A 24 6.46 -15.58 -17.69
N LEU A 25 6.50 -14.55 -18.52
CA LEU A 25 5.40 -13.62 -18.79
C LEU A 25 4.86 -13.86 -20.21
N THR A 26 4.84 -15.12 -20.66
CA THR A 26 4.32 -15.54 -21.97
C THR A 26 2.87 -15.94 -21.83
N ARG A 27 2.10 -15.88 -22.92
CA ARG A 27 0.70 -16.33 -22.90
C ARG A 27 0.57 -17.81 -22.55
N GLU A 28 1.55 -18.62 -22.96
CA GLU A 28 1.61 -20.07 -22.79
C GLU A 28 2.14 -20.48 -21.40
N ASN A 29 2.79 -19.55 -20.70
CA ASN A 29 3.29 -19.74 -19.33
C ASN A 29 3.16 -18.40 -18.59
N PRO A 30 1.94 -18.05 -18.15
CA PRO A 30 1.70 -16.79 -17.46
C PRO A 30 2.14 -16.88 -15.99
N MET A 31 2.50 -15.73 -15.43
CA MET A 31 2.75 -15.62 -13.99
C MET A 31 1.43 -15.59 -13.23
N VAL A 32 1.23 -16.57 -12.35
CA VAL A 32 0.05 -16.64 -11.48
C VAL A 32 0.24 -15.71 -10.29
N LEU A 33 -0.73 -14.80 -10.08
CA LEU A 33 -0.72 -13.83 -8.99
C LEU A 33 -1.66 -14.29 -7.87
N GLU A 34 -1.14 -15.13 -6.98
CA GLU A 34 -1.92 -15.62 -5.84
C GLU A 34 -2.16 -14.53 -4.79
N GLY A 35 -3.42 -14.43 -4.35
CA GLY A 35 -3.85 -13.46 -3.34
C GLY A 35 -3.96 -12.02 -3.83
N VAL A 36 -3.99 -11.79 -5.15
CA VAL A 36 -4.16 -10.45 -5.72
C VAL A 36 -5.54 -10.33 -6.35
N ALA A 37 -6.34 -9.39 -5.87
CA ALA A 37 -7.61 -9.05 -6.50
C ALA A 37 -7.36 -8.33 -7.83
N ALA A 38 -8.16 -8.64 -8.85
CA ALA A 38 -8.08 -8.01 -10.17
C ALA A 38 -8.10 -6.47 -10.08
N ALA A 39 -9.01 -5.92 -9.28
CA ALA A 39 -9.13 -4.47 -9.06
C ALA A 39 -7.84 -3.83 -8.48
N HIS A 40 -7.11 -4.54 -7.61
CA HIS A 40 -5.86 -4.02 -7.05
C HIS A 40 -4.76 -3.97 -8.12
N LEU A 41 -4.72 -4.97 -8.99
CA LEU A 41 -3.81 -4.98 -10.14
C LEU A 41 -4.19 -3.91 -11.16
N ASP A 42 -5.49 -3.72 -11.44
CA ASP A 42 -5.98 -2.67 -12.34
C ASP A 42 -5.52 -1.28 -11.87
N ASN A 43 -5.60 -1.03 -10.56
CA ASN A 43 -5.12 0.21 -9.94
C ASN A 43 -3.59 0.38 -10.05
N LEU A 44 -2.80 -0.68 -9.91
CA LEU A 44 -1.36 -0.59 -10.15
C LEU A 44 -1.06 -0.35 -11.64
N LEU A 45 -1.79 -1.02 -12.54
CA LEU A 45 -1.62 -0.90 -13.97
C LEU A 45 -1.98 0.50 -14.49
N SER A 46 -2.98 1.17 -13.89
CA SER A 46 -3.31 2.55 -14.25
C SER A 46 -2.17 3.53 -13.93
N LEU A 47 -1.32 3.23 -12.95
CA LEU A 47 -0.11 4.00 -12.66
C LEU A 47 1.02 3.74 -13.66
N LEU A 48 1.17 2.49 -14.09
CA LEU A 48 2.20 2.10 -15.06
C LEU A 48 1.83 2.50 -16.50
N TYR A 49 0.53 2.59 -16.78
CA TYR A 49 -0.04 2.89 -18.10
C TYR A 49 -1.16 3.92 -17.98
N PRO A 50 -0.84 5.17 -17.57
CA PRO A 50 -1.84 6.20 -17.41
C PRO A 50 -2.43 6.58 -18.77
N SER A 51 -3.76 6.67 -18.85
CA SER A 51 -4.44 7.28 -19.99
C SER A 51 -4.16 8.78 -20.08
N GLU A 52 -4.03 9.44 -18.92
CA GLU A 52 -3.65 10.84 -18.77
C GLU A 52 -2.65 10.99 -17.61
N TYR A 53 -1.54 11.68 -17.84
CA TYR A 53 -0.50 11.85 -16.82
C TYR A 53 -1.02 12.66 -15.62
N GLY A 54 -0.83 12.13 -14.41
CA GLY A 54 -1.24 12.78 -13.16
C GLY A 54 -2.70 12.54 -12.78
N VAL A 55 -3.47 11.84 -13.61
CA VAL A 55 -4.82 11.36 -13.26
C VAL A 55 -4.72 9.93 -12.75
N TYR A 56 -5.07 9.73 -11.48
CA TYR A 56 -5.03 8.41 -10.84
C TYR A 56 -6.44 7.87 -10.66
N THR A 57 -6.62 6.58 -10.90
CA THR A 57 -7.92 5.90 -10.69
C THR A 57 -8.21 5.69 -9.22
N ALA A 58 -7.17 5.48 -8.41
CA ALA A 58 -7.28 5.30 -6.97
C ALA A 58 -7.55 6.63 -6.26
N THR A 59 -8.59 6.65 -5.44
CA THR A 59 -9.05 7.84 -4.71
C THR A 59 -9.24 7.57 -3.21
N SER A 60 -9.31 6.30 -2.80
CA SER A 60 -9.56 5.90 -1.41
C SER A 60 -8.30 5.34 -0.72
N VAL A 61 -8.35 5.32 0.62
CA VAL A 61 -7.31 4.71 1.46
C VAL A 61 -7.14 3.23 1.12
N GLU A 62 -8.23 2.49 0.89
CA GLU A 62 -8.21 1.06 0.54
C GLU A 62 -7.48 0.80 -0.79
N GLU A 63 -7.79 1.60 -1.81
CA GLU A 63 -7.16 1.47 -3.13
C GLU A 63 -5.67 1.79 -3.07
N TRP A 64 -5.29 2.91 -2.44
CA TRP A 64 -3.88 3.28 -2.30
C TRP A 64 -3.10 2.32 -1.41
N THR A 65 -3.73 1.76 -0.36
CA THR A 65 -3.13 0.70 0.47
C THR A 65 -2.89 -0.57 -0.34
N SER A 66 -3.82 -0.92 -1.23
CA SER A 66 -3.67 -2.08 -2.11
C SER A 66 -2.55 -1.89 -3.12
N ILE A 67 -2.42 -0.68 -3.70
CA ILE A 67 -1.29 -0.32 -4.56
C ILE A 67 0.02 -0.40 -3.78
N LEU A 68 0.08 0.18 -2.57
CA LEU A 68 1.26 0.13 -1.70
C LEU A 68 1.67 -1.32 -1.41
N HIS A 69 0.72 -2.18 -1.08
CA HIS A 69 0.96 -3.59 -0.82
C HIS A 69 1.62 -4.29 -2.02
N LEU A 70 1.08 -4.11 -3.22
CA LEU A 70 1.64 -4.68 -4.44
C LEU A 70 2.99 -4.08 -4.80
N ALA A 71 3.16 -2.77 -4.61
CA ALA A 71 4.40 -2.07 -4.85
C ALA A 71 5.52 -2.60 -3.95
N VAL A 72 5.28 -2.79 -2.65
CA VAL A 72 6.25 -3.40 -1.73
C VAL A 72 6.51 -4.87 -2.09
N ARG A 73 5.44 -5.65 -2.32
CA ARG A 73 5.56 -7.09 -2.65
C ARG A 73 6.40 -7.34 -3.89
N TRP A 74 6.35 -6.44 -4.86
CA TRP A 74 7.08 -6.55 -6.11
C TRP A 74 8.28 -5.60 -6.20
N GLY A 75 8.57 -4.79 -5.19
CA GLY A 75 9.74 -3.90 -5.20
C GLY A 75 9.65 -2.71 -6.16
N PHE A 76 8.44 -2.19 -6.43
CA PHE A 76 8.25 -0.95 -7.17
C PHE A 76 8.48 0.27 -6.27
N GLU A 77 9.73 0.66 -6.04
CA GLU A 77 10.07 1.71 -5.07
C GLU A 77 9.44 3.08 -5.41
N SER A 78 9.40 3.46 -6.70
CA SER A 78 8.76 4.71 -7.12
C SER A 78 7.26 4.74 -6.83
N ILE A 79 6.58 3.59 -6.99
CA ILE A 79 5.15 3.47 -6.73
C ILE A 79 4.88 3.40 -5.23
N LYS A 80 5.76 2.75 -4.46
CA LYS A 80 5.72 2.76 -2.99
C LYS A 80 5.74 4.21 -2.49
N ASN A 81 6.72 5.00 -2.92
CA ASN A 81 6.84 6.41 -2.50
C ASN A 81 5.63 7.25 -2.92
N LEU A 82 5.13 7.07 -4.15
CA LEU A 82 3.89 7.74 -4.60
C LEU A 82 2.69 7.35 -3.73
N SER A 83 2.56 6.07 -3.37
CA SER A 83 1.45 5.60 -2.54
C SER A 83 1.52 6.19 -1.13
N ILE A 84 2.72 6.34 -0.57
CA ILE A 84 2.95 7.02 0.71
C ILE A 84 2.56 8.50 0.62
N GLU A 85 3.01 9.21 -0.42
CA GLU A 85 2.63 10.61 -0.65
C GLU A 85 1.10 10.79 -0.71
N ARG A 86 0.40 9.87 -1.37
CA ARG A 86 -1.06 9.93 -1.57
C ARG A 86 -1.84 9.49 -0.35
N LEU A 87 -1.34 8.54 0.44
CA LEU A 87 -1.97 8.09 1.68
C LEU A 87 -1.81 9.09 2.82
N SER A 88 -0.66 9.78 2.91
CA SER A 88 -0.37 10.71 4.01
C SER A 88 -1.49 11.73 4.33
N PRO A 89 -2.14 12.38 3.34
CA PRO A 89 -3.22 13.33 3.62
C PRO A 89 -4.60 12.70 3.88
N ILE A 90 -4.84 11.43 3.52
CA ILE A 90 -6.18 10.81 3.57
C ILE A 90 -6.30 9.66 4.58
N ALA A 91 -5.18 9.05 4.98
CA ALA A 91 -5.15 7.97 5.95
C ALA A 91 -5.38 8.50 7.37
N SER A 92 -6.16 7.76 8.17
CA SER A 92 -6.31 8.08 9.60
C SER A 92 -5.00 7.86 10.36
N ASP A 93 -4.86 8.45 11.55
CA ASP A 93 -3.66 8.25 12.38
C ASP A 93 -3.47 6.76 12.74
N ILE A 94 -4.56 6.03 12.91
CA ILE A 94 -4.54 4.58 13.14
C ILE A 94 -4.05 3.84 11.89
N ASP A 95 -4.54 4.19 10.70
CA ASP A 95 -4.06 3.61 9.45
C ASP A 95 -2.57 3.90 9.24
N LYS A 96 -2.13 5.12 9.57
CA LYS A 96 -0.72 5.53 9.49
C LYS A 96 0.18 4.70 10.40
N ILE A 97 -0.26 4.37 11.62
CA ILE A 97 0.51 3.48 12.51
C ILE A 97 0.56 2.07 11.95
N VAL A 98 -0.60 1.51 11.60
CA VAL A 98 -0.70 0.11 11.11
C VAL A 98 0.12 -0.06 9.83
N LEU A 99 -0.08 0.80 8.84
CA LEU A 99 0.64 0.76 7.57
C LEU A 99 2.11 1.14 7.74
N GLY A 100 2.39 2.09 8.64
CA GLY A 100 3.75 2.53 8.96
C GLY A 100 4.59 1.39 9.53
N ARG A 101 4.04 0.62 10.47
CA ARG A 101 4.68 -0.59 11.00
C ARG A 101 4.81 -1.67 9.93
N GLN A 102 3.71 -1.95 9.22
CA GLN A 102 3.66 -3.04 8.23
C GLN A 102 4.66 -2.86 7.08
N TYR A 103 4.88 -1.62 6.63
CA TYR A 103 5.72 -1.31 5.46
C TYR A 103 7.00 -0.53 5.80
N ALA A 104 7.33 -0.39 7.09
CA ALA A 104 8.47 0.37 7.60
C ALA A 104 8.51 1.83 7.08
N ILE A 105 7.43 2.57 7.32
CA ILE A 105 7.28 3.99 7.01
C ILE A 105 7.36 4.77 8.33
N ASP A 106 8.58 4.92 8.84
CA ASP A 106 8.83 5.49 10.18
C ASP A 106 8.39 6.96 10.30
N GLU A 107 8.37 7.70 9.18
CA GLU A 107 7.96 9.11 9.13
C GLU A 107 6.50 9.34 9.54
N TRP A 108 5.64 8.32 9.49
CA TRP A 108 4.24 8.43 9.90
C TRP A 108 4.02 8.19 11.39
N LEU A 109 4.89 7.41 12.03
CA LEU A 109 4.62 6.87 13.37
C LEU A 109 4.61 7.98 14.43
N GLY A 110 5.62 8.85 14.42
CA GLY A 110 5.76 9.91 15.42
C GLY A 110 4.58 10.87 15.43
N ASP A 111 4.22 11.41 14.26
CA ASP A 111 3.11 12.35 14.12
C ASP A 111 1.76 11.68 14.45
N ALA A 112 1.57 10.42 14.06
CA ALA A 112 0.35 9.68 14.36
C ALA A 112 0.19 9.38 15.86
N TYR A 113 1.26 9.00 16.56
CA TYR A 113 1.20 8.83 18.02
C TYR A 113 0.84 10.13 18.73
N LEU A 114 1.48 11.25 18.34
CA LEU A 114 1.18 12.55 18.92
C LEU A 114 -0.28 12.97 18.66
N ALA A 115 -0.80 12.73 17.46
CA ALA A 115 -2.19 13.02 17.12
C ALA A 115 -3.17 12.21 17.98
N ILE A 116 -2.92 10.91 18.18
CA ILE A 116 -3.76 10.05 19.04
C ILE A 116 -3.66 10.46 20.51
N CYS A 117 -2.47 10.81 20.99
CA CYS A 117 -2.32 11.22 22.38
C CYS A 117 -3.01 12.57 22.67
N SER A 118 -2.97 13.48 21.69
CA SER A 118 -3.51 14.85 21.82
C SER A 118 -5.03 14.94 21.69
N ARG A 119 -5.70 13.93 21.13
CA ARG A 119 -7.17 13.93 21.01
C ARG A 119 -7.81 13.70 22.38
N GLU A 120 -9.04 14.19 22.59
CA GLU A 120 -9.75 14.02 23.87
C GLU A 120 -10.14 12.55 24.12
N GLU A 121 -10.55 11.83 23.08
CA GLU A 121 -11.01 10.46 23.16
C GLU A 121 -9.86 9.46 23.34
N CYS A 122 -10.03 8.51 24.26
CA CYS A 122 -9.09 7.39 24.39
C CYS A 122 -9.09 6.48 23.16
N LEU A 123 -8.08 5.60 23.07
CA LEU A 123 -8.10 4.48 22.13
C LEU A 123 -9.37 3.67 22.35
N SER A 124 -10.18 3.57 21.29
CA SER A 124 -11.31 2.65 21.26
C SER A 124 -10.80 1.20 21.20
N LYS A 125 -11.68 0.26 21.54
CA LYS A 125 -11.35 -1.16 21.47
C LYS A 125 -11.07 -1.58 20.03
N GLU A 126 -11.83 -1.05 19.08
CA GLU A 126 -11.72 -1.32 17.65
C GLU A 126 -10.36 -0.86 17.12
N GLU A 127 -9.89 0.31 17.52
CA GLU A 127 -8.56 0.81 17.17
C GLU A 127 -7.45 -0.03 17.80
N GLY A 128 -7.55 -0.31 19.11
CA GLY A 128 -6.57 -1.13 19.81
C GLY A 128 -6.43 -2.55 19.23
N MET A 129 -7.52 -3.12 18.69
CA MET A 129 -7.47 -4.43 18.03
C MET A 129 -6.75 -4.41 16.67
N ARG A 130 -6.55 -3.24 16.08
CA ARG A 130 -5.84 -3.07 14.80
C ARG A 130 -4.34 -2.84 14.98
N MET A 131 -3.93 -2.38 16.16
CA MET A 131 -2.56 -1.95 16.45
C MET A 131 -1.74 -3.07 17.08
N GLU A 132 -0.41 -2.96 17.00
CA GLU A 132 0.48 -3.85 17.75
C GLU A 132 0.47 -3.48 19.24
N LYS A 133 0.84 -4.42 20.10
CA LYS A 133 0.79 -4.20 21.56
C LYS A 133 1.76 -3.11 21.98
N GLU A 134 2.91 -3.05 21.32
CA GLU A 134 3.96 -2.07 21.51
C GLU A 134 3.43 -0.65 21.25
N ASP A 135 2.68 -0.45 20.17
CA ASP A 135 2.07 0.86 19.84
C ASP A 135 1.08 1.31 20.92
N ILE A 136 0.27 0.36 21.43
CA ILE A 136 -0.71 0.65 22.49
C ILE A 136 0.00 1.05 23.78
N ILE A 137 1.10 0.36 24.12
CA ILE A 137 1.91 0.66 25.30
C ILE A 137 2.53 2.05 25.16
N GLU A 138 3.12 2.38 24.00
CA GLU A 138 3.71 3.71 23.76
C GLU A 138 2.67 4.83 23.89
N ILE A 139 1.49 4.69 23.28
CA ILE A 139 0.41 5.69 23.39
C ILE A 139 -0.07 5.83 24.84
N SER A 140 -0.20 4.71 25.56
CA SER A 140 -0.61 4.72 26.97
C SER A 140 0.41 5.33 27.92
N ALA A 141 1.69 5.36 27.54
CA ALA A 141 2.76 5.95 28.33
C ALA A 141 2.88 7.47 28.14
N ILE A 142 2.38 8.00 27.03
CA ILE A 142 2.41 9.43 26.70
C ILE A 142 1.22 10.18 27.31
N ARG A 143 0.04 9.54 27.41
CA ARG A 143 -1.18 10.10 28.02
C ARG A 143 -1.19 9.97 29.53
#